data_AF-A0A815S4Q3-F1
#
_entry.id   AF-A0A815S4Q3-F1
#
_cell.length_a   1.000
_cell.length_b   1.000
_cell.length_c   1.000
_cell.angle_alpha   90.00
_cell.angle_beta   90.00
_cell.angle_gamma   90.00
#
_symmetry.space_group_name_H-M   'P 1'
#
loop_
_entity.id
_entity.type
_entity.pdbx_description
1 polymer ?
#
loop_
_entity_poly.entity_id
_entity_poly.type
_entity_poly.pdbx_seq_one_letter_code
_entity_poly.pdbx_strand_id
1 'polypeptide(L)'
;MYYLFLMTFQIIYYQELCVFLLVVIGVSVVSYINPLNLIKFSTDVFSYTRYSLSKSNEQYTTTVVIVYFPLSRSKYSKAKYQSWIENLLGFCQLSIIIYTSIDYQPILQQLRRNNSLMSHFIVEYNSPFQIPPVKKLIPIFEQQYPSDPERAYHSIGLYAVWCAESFILNRSVELNPFRTKYFVYIDAGPFRSSNYRFQS
;
A
#
# COMPACT_ATOMS: atom_id res chain seq x y z
N MET A 1 13.05 -51.52 -6.97
CA MET A 1 12.17 -50.32 -6.92
C MET A 1 12.20 -49.57 -5.57
N TYR A 2 12.56 -50.20 -4.44
CA TYR A 2 12.67 -49.53 -3.12
C TYR A 2 13.89 -48.59 -2.95
N TYR A 3 15.02 -48.86 -3.62
CA TYR A 3 16.24 -48.05 -3.47
C TYR A 3 16.15 -46.64 -4.09
N LEU A 4 15.38 -46.45 -5.17
CA LEU A 4 15.18 -45.12 -5.76
C LEU A 4 14.33 -44.20 -4.86
N PHE A 5 13.40 -44.78 -4.09
CA PHE A 5 12.50 -44.02 -3.21
C PHE A 5 13.19 -43.52 -1.94
N LEU A 6 14.20 -44.25 -1.44
CA LEU A 6 15.01 -43.82 -0.29
C LEU A 6 16.01 -42.72 -0.65
N MET A 7 16.57 -42.74 -1.87
CA MET A 7 17.48 -41.67 -2.31
C MET A 7 16.78 -40.34 -2.57
N THR A 8 15.55 -40.34 -3.10
CA THR A 8 14.79 -39.09 -3.28
C THR A 8 14.40 -38.46 -1.94
N PHE A 9 14.07 -39.26 -0.93
CA PHE A 9 13.76 -38.76 0.42
C PHE A 9 14.98 -38.14 1.12
N GLN A 10 16.18 -38.73 0.97
CA GLN A 10 17.40 -38.14 1.50
C GLN A 10 17.74 -36.81 0.83
N ILE A 11 17.60 -36.71 -0.50
CA ILE A 11 17.93 -35.48 -1.25
C ILE A 11 16.99 -34.33 -0.85
N ILE A 12 15.69 -34.59 -0.70
CA ILE A 12 14.72 -33.57 -0.26
C ILE A 12 15.03 -33.09 1.17
N TYR A 13 15.40 -34.01 2.07
CA TYR A 13 15.76 -33.65 3.44
C TYR A 13 17.01 -32.76 3.52
N TYR A 14 18.03 -33.01 2.68
CA TYR A 14 19.22 -32.17 2.62
C TYR A 14 18.96 -30.79 2.00
N GLN A 15 18.06 -30.67 1.02
CA GLN A 15 17.70 -29.36 0.45
C GLN A 15 16.99 -28.46 1.48
N GLU A 16 16.04 -29.00 2.23
CA GLU A 16 15.33 -28.26 3.28
C GLU A 16 16.29 -27.84 4.41
N LEU A 17 17.25 -28.70 4.79
CA LEU A 17 18.25 -28.36 5.80
C LEU A 17 19.20 -27.24 5.35
N CYS A 18 19.60 -27.23 4.07
CA CYS A 18 20.44 -26.19 3.50
C CYS A 18 19.73 -24.84 3.41
N VAL A 19 18.44 -24.82 3.06
CA VAL A 19 17.62 -23.58 3.06
C VAL A 19 17.49 -23.05 4.49
N PHE A 20 17.23 -23.92 5.47
CA PHE A 20 17.13 -23.51 6.87
C PHE A 20 18.45 -22.94 7.41
N LEU A 21 19.58 -23.58 7.11
CA LEU A 21 20.92 -23.08 7.49
C LEU A 21 21.26 -21.75 6.83
N LEU A 22 20.89 -21.53 5.56
CA LEU A 22 21.11 -20.25 4.87
C LEU A 22 20.24 -19.13 5.47
N VAL A 23 19.01 -19.41 5.88
CA VAL A 23 18.14 -18.45 6.57
C VAL A 23 18.71 -18.09 7.95
N VAL A 24 19.15 -19.08 8.72
CA VAL A 24 19.73 -18.86 10.06
C VAL A 24 21.04 -18.05 9.98
N ILE A 25 21.91 -18.37 9.02
CA ILE A 25 23.16 -17.61 8.80
C ILE A 25 22.84 -16.20 8.29
N GLY A 26 21.89 -16.05 7.37
CA GLY A 26 21.45 -14.74 6.86
C GLY A 26 20.90 -13.82 7.95
N VAL A 27 20.03 -14.33 8.82
CA VAL A 27 19.49 -13.59 9.98
C VAL A 27 20.60 -13.21 10.97
N SER A 28 21.57 -14.11 11.19
CA SER A 28 22.69 -13.87 12.10
C SER A 28 23.67 -12.82 11.55
N VAL A 29 23.95 -12.84 10.24
CA VAL A 29 24.85 -11.89 9.58
C VAL A 29 24.23 -10.49 9.48
N VAL A 30 22.92 -10.38 9.22
CA VAL A 30 22.19 -9.10 9.25
C VAL A 30 22.20 -8.49 10.67
N SER A 31 22.15 -9.33 11.69
CA SER A 31 22.20 -8.92 13.09
C SER A 31 23.62 -8.49 13.52
N TYR A 32 24.67 -9.00 12.87
CA TYR A 32 26.07 -8.74 13.23
C TYR A 32 26.69 -7.53 12.48
N ILE A 33 26.21 -7.22 11.27
CA ILE A 33 26.83 -6.18 10.42
C ILE A 33 26.30 -4.76 10.69
N ASN A 34 25.28 -4.55 11.52
CA ASN A 34 24.74 -3.20 11.73
C ASN A 34 24.21 -2.87 13.14
N PRO A 35 25.08 -2.81 14.18
CA PRO A 35 24.65 -2.37 15.51
C PRO A 35 24.50 -0.85 15.67
N LEU A 36 24.71 -0.04 14.62
CA LEU A 36 24.67 1.43 14.71
C LEU A 36 23.93 2.06 13.52
N ASN A 37 22.60 1.97 13.54
CA ASN A 37 21.59 2.86 12.93
C ASN A 37 20.23 2.16 12.75
N LEU A 38 19.91 1.18 13.61
CA LEU A 38 18.53 0.77 13.82
C LEU A 38 17.80 1.90 14.53
N ILE A 39 17.10 2.69 13.72
CA ILE A 39 15.93 3.46 14.13
C ILE A 39 15.17 2.59 15.14
N LYS A 40 15.03 3.08 16.38
CA LYS A 40 14.15 2.47 17.38
C LYS A 40 12.74 2.41 16.79
N PHE A 41 12.39 1.30 16.15
CA PHE A 41 11.01 0.95 15.95
C PHE A 41 10.47 0.64 17.35
N SER A 42 9.81 1.64 17.94
CA SER A 42 9.06 1.46 19.18
C SER A 42 8.07 0.32 18.95
N THR A 43 8.13 -0.66 19.83
CA THR A 43 7.23 -1.81 19.90
C THR A 43 5.87 -1.45 20.51
N ASP A 44 5.52 -0.17 20.63
CA ASP A 44 4.23 0.28 21.18
C ASP A 44 3.09 0.21 20.15
N VAL A 45 3.30 -0.46 19.03
CA VAL A 45 2.31 -0.61 17.96
C VAL A 45 1.37 -1.77 18.30
N PHE A 46 0.13 -1.40 18.62
CA PHE A 46 -1.07 -2.22 18.90
C PHE A 46 -1.40 -2.55 20.37
N SER A 47 -1.63 -1.52 21.19
CA SER A 47 -2.71 -1.59 22.19
C SER A 47 -4.03 -1.15 21.53
N TYR A 48 -4.88 -2.10 21.15
CA TYR A 48 -6.22 -1.85 20.59
C TYR A 48 -7.18 -1.40 21.72
N THR A 49 -7.03 -0.18 22.23
CA THR A 49 -8.05 0.41 23.09
C THR A 49 -9.26 0.82 22.24
N ARG A 50 -10.42 0.20 22.48
CA ARG A 50 -11.72 0.69 21.99
C ARG A 50 -11.89 2.14 22.47
N TYR A 51 -11.66 3.09 21.57
CA TYR A 51 -11.94 4.49 21.85
C TYR A 51 -13.45 4.69 21.71
N SER A 52 -14.13 4.97 22.82
CA SER A 52 -15.50 5.45 22.77
C SER A 52 -15.48 6.82 22.10
N LEU A 53 -16.21 6.97 20.99
CA LEU A 53 -16.43 8.25 20.32
C LEU A 53 -17.12 9.23 21.28
N SER A 54 -16.34 9.97 22.06
CA SER A 54 -16.84 11.09 22.85
C SER A 54 -17.08 12.26 21.92
N LYS A 55 -18.34 12.67 21.86
CA LYS A 55 -18.86 13.80 21.10
C LYS A 55 -18.31 15.11 21.69
N SER A 56 -17.11 15.51 21.31
CA SER A 56 -16.57 16.85 21.55
C SER A 56 -16.02 17.41 20.23
N ASN A 57 -15.77 18.73 20.15
CA ASN A 57 -15.31 19.46 18.96
C ASN A 57 -13.92 19.00 18.46
N GLU A 58 -13.77 17.73 18.12
CA GLU A 58 -12.48 17.09 17.84
C GLU A 58 -12.01 17.44 16.44
N GLN A 59 -10.94 18.21 16.39
CA GLN A 59 -10.02 18.27 15.28
C GLN A 59 -9.68 16.82 14.87
N TYR A 60 -10.04 16.44 13.63
CA TYR A 60 -9.82 15.08 13.13
C TYR A 60 -8.39 14.63 13.44
N THR A 61 -8.25 13.53 14.17
CA THR A 61 -6.92 13.07 14.59
C THR A 61 -6.21 12.30 13.48
N THR A 62 -6.95 11.87 12.46
CA THR A 62 -6.45 10.96 11.41
C THR A 62 -6.76 11.46 10.01
N THR A 63 -5.78 11.38 9.12
CA THR A 63 -5.90 11.62 7.68
C THR A 63 -5.71 10.32 6.91
N VAL A 64 -6.62 10.06 5.98
CA VAL A 64 -6.48 8.96 5.03
C VAL A 64 -5.65 9.44 3.83
N VAL A 65 -4.71 8.62 3.40
CA VAL A 65 -3.89 8.87 2.21
C VAL A 65 -4.21 7.79 1.20
N ILE A 66 -4.60 8.19 -0.01
CA ILE A 66 -4.87 7.25 -1.10
C ILE A 66 -4.13 7.65 -2.36
N VAL A 67 -3.90 6.67 -3.21
CA VAL A 67 -3.28 6.84 -4.52
C VAL A 67 -4.20 6.23 -5.56
N TYR A 68 -4.55 7.01 -6.58
CA TYR A 68 -5.38 6.55 -7.66
C TYR A 68 -4.84 7.03 -9.00
N PHE A 69 -4.27 6.09 -9.75
CA PHE A 69 -3.89 6.28 -11.15
C PHE A 69 -4.52 5.17 -11.99
N PRO A 70 -5.21 5.48 -13.09
CA PRO A 70 -5.74 4.46 -13.99
C PRO A 70 -4.59 3.67 -14.63
N LEU A 71 -4.44 2.41 -14.27
CA LEU A 71 -3.44 1.55 -14.89
C LEU A 71 -3.95 1.01 -16.24
N SER A 72 -3.04 0.85 -17.20
CA SER A 72 -3.35 0.25 -18.51
C SER A 72 -3.71 -1.23 -18.42
N ARG A 73 -3.16 -1.93 -17.42
CA ARG A 73 -3.42 -3.33 -17.10
C ARG A 73 -3.66 -3.47 -15.60
N SER A 74 -4.75 -4.14 -15.25
CA SER A 74 -5.18 -4.41 -13.88
C SER A 74 -5.95 -5.73 -13.81
N LYS A 75 -5.96 -6.35 -12.62
CA LYS A 75 -6.66 -7.62 -12.35
C LYS A 75 -8.16 -7.58 -12.66
N TYR A 76 -8.78 -6.40 -12.50
CA TYR A 76 -10.20 -6.17 -12.69
C TYR A 76 -10.44 -5.03 -13.68
N SER A 77 -11.64 -4.99 -14.26
CA SER A 77 -12.05 -3.95 -15.20
C SER A 77 -12.02 -2.55 -14.57
N LYS A 78 -11.83 -1.52 -15.41
CA LYS A 78 -11.88 -0.11 -14.98
C LYS A 78 -13.18 0.21 -14.23
N ALA A 79 -14.32 -0.30 -14.69
CA ALA A 79 -15.61 -0.11 -14.05
C ALA A 79 -15.66 -0.68 -12.61
N LYS A 80 -14.99 -1.81 -12.34
CA LYS A 80 -14.89 -2.36 -10.98
C LYS A 80 -14.02 -1.49 -10.08
N TYR A 81 -12.86 -1.03 -10.55
CA TYR A 81 -12.04 -0.11 -9.77
C TYR A 81 -12.76 1.21 -9.53
N GLN A 82 -13.54 1.68 -10.51
CA GLN A 82 -14.39 2.84 -10.36
C GLN A 82 -15.42 2.63 -9.26
N SER A 83 -16.15 1.50 -9.23
CA SER A 83 -17.11 1.26 -8.14
C SER A 83 -16.43 1.13 -6.77
N TRP A 84 -15.20 0.63 -6.71
CA TRP A 84 -14.45 0.53 -5.45
C TRP A 84 -13.97 1.87 -4.94
N ILE A 85 -13.49 2.75 -5.82
CA ILE A 85 -13.13 4.11 -5.44
C ILE A 85 -14.38 4.92 -5.07
N GLU A 86 -15.50 4.72 -5.76
CA GLU A 86 -16.81 5.28 -5.39
C GLU A 86 -17.22 4.85 -3.98
N ASN A 87 -17.10 3.57 -3.64
CA ASN A 87 -17.38 3.08 -2.29
C ASN A 87 -16.44 3.72 -1.25
N LEU A 88 -15.13 3.68 -1.48
CA LEU A 88 -14.14 4.25 -0.58
C LEU A 88 -14.42 5.74 -0.34
N LEU A 89 -14.58 6.52 -1.41
CA LEU A 89 -14.74 7.96 -1.30
C LEU A 89 -16.12 8.37 -0.78
N GLY A 90 -17.15 7.59 -1.09
CA GLY A 90 -18.52 7.82 -0.62
C GLY A 90 -18.71 7.52 0.88
N PHE A 91 -18.03 6.49 1.41
CA PHE A 91 -18.16 6.09 2.82
C PHE A 91 -17.09 6.68 3.74
N CYS A 92 -15.97 7.17 3.20
CA CYS A 92 -14.87 7.70 4.02
C CYS A 92 -15.26 9.03 4.70
N GLN A 93 -15.60 8.95 6.00
CA GLN A 93 -15.89 10.07 6.88
C GLN A 93 -14.62 10.65 7.55
N LEU A 94 -13.48 10.60 6.86
CA LEU A 94 -12.23 11.21 7.32
C LEU A 94 -11.71 12.22 6.30
N SER A 95 -10.89 13.16 6.77
CA SER A 95 -10.08 14.02 5.90
C SER A 95 -9.16 13.15 5.05
N ILE A 96 -9.05 13.47 3.76
CA ILE A 96 -8.34 12.63 2.80
C ILE A 96 -7.35 13.43 1.96
N ILE A 97 -6.18 12.86 1.74
CA ILE A 97 -5.22 13.28 0.73
C ILE A 97 -5.25 12.28 -0.42
N ILE A 98 -5.41 12.77 -1.64
CA ILE A 98 -5.58 11.96 -2.84
C ILE A 98 -4.47 12.31 -3.82
N TYR A 99 -3.58 11.34 -4.11
CA TYR A 99 -2.59 11.44 -5.18
C TYR A 99 -3.20 10.88 -6.46
N THR A 100 -3.28 11.71 -7.50
CA THR A 100 -3.91 11.35 -8.77
C THR A 100 -3.35 12.22 -9.90
N SER A 101 -3.64 11.86 -11.15
CA SER A 101 -3.38 12.76 -12.28
C SER A 101 -4.39 13.91 -12.32
N ILE A 102 -3.99 15.00 -12.99
CA ILE A 102 -4.85 16.18 -13.20
C ILE A 102 -6.18 15.81 -13.87
N ASP A 103 -6.17 14.86 -14.81
CA ASP A 103 -7.36 14.43 -15.55
C ASP A 103 -8.39 13.72 -14.66
N TYR A 104 -7.94 13.08 -13.58
CA TYR A 104 -8.80 12.31 -12.68
C TYR A 104 -9.25 13.10 -11.45
N GLN A 105 -8.60 14.22 -11.13
CA GLN A 105 -9.01 15.07 -10.01
C GLN A 105 -10.50 15.47 -10.08
N PRO A 106 -11.05 15.97 -11.21
CA PRO A 106 -12.46 16.36 -11.27
C PRO A 106 -13.41 15.19 -10.99
N ILE A 107 -13.06 14.00 -11.46
CA ILE A 107 -13.84 12.77 -11.26
C ILE A 107 -13.85 12.41 -9.77
N LEU A 108 -12.67 12.32 -9.15
CA LEU A 108 -12.56 11.96 -7.73
C LEU A 108 -13.18 13.03 -6.81
N GLN A 109 -13.07 14.30 -7.20
CA GLN A 109 -13.73 15.40 -6.50
C GLN A 109 -15.25 15.29 -6.59
N GLN A 110 -15.80 14.93 -7.75
CA GLN A 110 -17.23 14.66 -7.92
C GLN A 110 -17.70 13.57 -6.95
N LEU A 111 -16.96 12.47 -6.83
CA LEU A 111 -17.31 11.35 -5.96
C LEU A 111 -17.35 11.73 -4.48
N ARG A 112 -16.64 12.79 -4.08
CA ARG A 112 -16.64 13.32 -2.70
C ARG A 112 -17.56 14.52 -2.48
N ARG A 113 -18.28 15.03 -3.48
CA ARG A 113 -19.06 16.28 -3.36
C ARG A 113 -20.05 16.31 -2.20
N ASN A 114 -20.62 15.16 -1.84
CA ASN A 114 -21.60 15.06 -0.76
C ASN A 114 -20.96 14.84 0.63
N ASN A 115 -19.64 14.80 0.71
CA ASN A 115 -18.92 14.63 1.96
C ASN A 115 -18.64 16.00 2.59
N SER A 116 -18.97 16.16 3.88
CA SER A 116 -18.73 17.40 4.62
C SER A 116 -17.25 17.66 4.91
N LEU A 117 -16.38 16.66 4.71
CA LEU A 117 -14.97 16.76 5.06
C LEU A 117 -14.07 17.15 3.90
N MET A 118 -13.07 17.96 4.24
CA MET A 118 -12.10 18.48 3.30
C MET A 118 -11.29 17.36 2.63
N SER A 119 -11.02 17.56 1.34
CA SER A 119 -10.17 16.70 0.53
C SER A 119 -9.03 17.54 -0.03
N HIS A 120 -7.82 16.99 -0.03
CA HIS A 120 -6.64 17.64 -0.58
C HIS A 120 -6.09 16.79 -1.73
N PHE A 121 -5.99 17.38 -2.92
CA PHE A 121 -5.55 16.67 -4.12
C PHE A 121 -4.10 17.03 -4.43
N ILE A 122 -3.27 16.01 -4.62
CA ILE A 122 -1.90 16.15 -5.13
C ILE A 122 -1.90 15.68 -6.58
N VAL A 123 -1.78 16.65 -7.49
CA VAL A 123 -1.82 16.45 -8.96
C VAL A 123 -0.51 16.83 -9.65
N GLU A 124 0.57 16.94 -8.87
CA GLU A 124 1.93 17.21 -9.36
C GLU A 124 2.46 16.07 -10.26
N TYR A 125 1.85 14.89 -10.18
CA TYR A 125 2.24 13.70 -10.93
C TYR A 125 1.09 13.27 -11.84
N ASN A 126 1.35 13.18 -13.15
CA ASN A 126 0.39 12.66 -14.13
C ASN A 126 0.41 11.14 -14.24
N SER A 127 1.40 10.48 -13.63
CA SER A 127 1.61 9.03 -13.69
C SER A 127 2.35 8.55 -12.44
N PRO A 128 2.10 7.31 -11.97
CA PRO A 128 2.85 6.76 -10.84
C PRO A 128 4.37 6.68 -11.10
N PHE A 129 4.78 6.62 -12.38
CA PHE A 129 6.20 6.63 -12.78
C PHE A 129 6.93 7.94 -12.49
N GLN A 130 6.20 9.04 -12.27
CA GLN A 130 6.78 10.34 -11.97
C GLN A 130 6.98 10.57 -10.46
N ILE A 131 6.40 9.72 -9.62
CA ILE A 131 6.49 9.86 -8.16
C ILE A 131 7.88 9.41 -7.71
N PRO A 132 8.61 10.18 -6.89
CA PRO A 132 9.85 9.69 -6.30
C PRO A 132 9.61 8.47 -5.38
N PRO A 133 10.54 7.49 -5.31
CA PRO A 133 11.77 7.33 -6.09
C PRO A 133 11.57 6.57 -7.42
N VAL A 134 10.32 6.27 -7.80
CA VAL A 134 9.91 5.32 -8.84
C VAL A 134 10.67 5.47 -10.15
N LYS A 135 10.87 6.71 -10.62
CA LYS A 135 11.54 6.98 -11.91
C LYS A 135 12.89 6.27 -12.06
N LYS A 136 13.66 6.14 -10.98
CA LYS A 136 14.98 5.49 -10.98
C LYS A 136 14.90 3.96 -10.98
N LEU A 137 13.74 3.41 -10.64
CA LEU A 137 13.50 1.97 -10.46
C LEU A 137 12.77 1.34 -11.65
N ILE A 138 12.32 2.14 -12.63
CA ILE A 138 11.66 1.66 -13.84
C ILE A 138 12.47 0.53 -14.52
N PRO A 139 13.80 0.64 -14.73
CA PRO A 139 14.56 -0.44 -15.35
C PRO A 139 14.53 -1.76 -14.56
N ILE A 140 14.48 -1.67 -13.22
CA ILE A 140 14.39 -2.84 -12.33
C ILE A 140 13.01 -3.48 -12.48
N PHE A 141 11.94 -2.68 -12.54
CA PHE A 141 10.59 -3.19 -12.76
C PHE A 141 10.47 -3.90 -14.11
N GLU A 142 11.03 -3.32 -15.17
CA GLU A 142 11.08 -3.92 -16.51
C GLU A 142 11.84 -5.24 -16.52
N GLN A 143 12.96 -5.32 -15.79
CA GLN A 143 13.75 -6.54 -15.65
C GLN A 143 13.03 -7.63 -14.85
N GLN A 144 12.30 -7.25 -13.79
CA GLN A 144 11.62 -8.20 -12.90
C GLN A 144 10.28 -8.68 -13.46
N TYR A 145 9.56 -7.84 -14.20
CA TYR A 145 8.21 -8.11 -14.69
C TYR A 145 8.04 -9.46 -15.43
N PRO A 146 8.97 -9.91 -16.29
CA PRO A 146 8.86 -11.21 -16.95
C PRO A 146 8.82 -12.40 -15.98
N SER A 147 9.43 -12.25 -14.80
CA SER A 147 9.54 -13.28 -13.76
C SER A 147 8.39 -13.26 -12.75
N ASP A 148 7.48 -12.29 -12.85
CA ASP A 148 6.34 -12.21 -11.94
C ASP A 148 5.32 -13.32 -12.25
N PRO A 149 5.06 -14.25 -11.30
CA PRO A 149 4.08 -15.32 -11.49
C PRO A 149 2.65 -14.80 -11.69
N GLU A 150 2.35 -13.58 -11.22
CA GLU A 150 1.06 -12.91 -11.34
C GLU A 150 1.06 -11.83 -12.44
N ARG A 151 2.05 -11.82 -13.36
CA ARG A 151 2.17 -10.84 -14.46
C ARG A 151 0.93 -10.71 -15.36
N ALA A 152 0.05 -11.71 -15.35
CA ALA A 152 -1.24 -11.65 -16.04
C ALA A 152 -2.16 -10.55 -15.48
N TYR A 153 -2.00 -10.20 -14.21
CA TYR A 153 -2.82 -9.23 -13.49
C TYR A 153 -2.02 -8.02 -13.00
N HIS A 154 -0.73 -8.21 -12.76
CA HIS A 154 0.18 -7.14 -12.41
C HIS A 154 0.69 -6.40 -13.63
N SER A 155 1.08 -5.15 -13.40
CA SER A 155 1.72 -4.29 -14.39
C SER A 155 2.86 -3.53 -13.74
N ILE A 156 3.82 -3.06 -14.53
CA ILE A 156 4.90 -2.20 -14.03
C ILE A 156 4.33 -0.92 -13.38
N GLY A 157 3.18 -0.45 -13.84
CA GLY A 157 2.46 0.66 -13.21
C GLY A 157 1.95 0.35 -11.80
N LEU A 158 1.61 -0.91 -11.51
CA LEU A 158 1.25 -1.35 -10.17
C LEU A 158 2.47 -1.37 -9.25
N TYR A 159 3.62 -1.87 -9.73
CA TYR A 159 4.87 -1.81 -8.97
C TYR A 159 5.29 -0.38 -8.66
N ALA A 160 5.06 0.54 -9.60
CA ALA A 160 5.29 1.96 -9.39
C ALA A 160 4.44 2.54 -8.25
N VAL A 161 3.15 2.19 -8.18
CA VAL A 161 2.28 2.63 -7.08
C VAL A 161 2.78 2.05 -5.74
N TRP A 162 3.04 0.74 -5.68
CA TRP A 162 3.53 0.07 -4.46
C TRP A 162 4.86 0.65 -3.99
N CYS A 163 5.78 0.90 -4.91
CA CYS A 163 7.08 1.48 -4.58
C CYS A 163 6.97 2.92 -4.05
N ALA A 164 5.95 3.66 -4.48
CA ALA A 164 5.77 5.06 -4.09
C ALA A 164 5.14 5.24 -2.70
N GLU A 165 4.57 4.18 -2.09
CA GLU A 165 3.76 4.28 -0.87
C GLU A 165 4.46 5.00 0.28
N SER A 166 5.71 4.61 0.57
CA SER A 166 6.48 5.21 1.67
C SER A 166 6.76 6.69 1.43
N PHE A 167 7.10 7.07 0.19
CA PHE A 167 7.32 8.47 -0.18
C PHE A 167 6.02 9.27 -0.06
N ILE A 168 4.92 8.73 -0.58
CA ILE A 168 3.60 9.36 -0.57
C ILE A 168 3.11 9.58 0.86
N LEU A 169 3.27 8.59 1.74
CA LEU A 169 2.87 8.71 3.13
C LEU A 169 3.73 9.77 3.86
N ASN A 170 5.05 9.72 3.70
CA ASN A 170 5.94 10.73 4.30
C ASN A 170 5.63 12.14 3.80
N ARG A 171 5.47 12.32 2.49
CA ARG A 171 5.11 13.61 1.88
C ARG A 171 3.78 14.15 2.40
N SER A 172 2.81 13.26 2.64
CA SER A 172 1.50 13.62 3.21
C SER A 172 1.60 14.10 4.65
N VAL A 173 2.48 13.48 5.44
CA VAL A 173 2.79 13.90 6.82
C VAL A 173 3.48 15.26 6.83
N GLU A 174 4.41 15.51 5.91
CA GLU A 174 5.09 16.81 5.79
C GLU A 174 4.13 17.94 5.40
N LEU A 175 3.19 17.66 4.48
CA LEU A 175 2.20 18.63 4.03
C LEU A 175 1.14 18.93 5.09
N ASN A 176 0.64 17.88 5.76
CA ASN A 176 -0.39 17.90 6.79
C ASN A 176 -1.43 19.03 6.67
N PRO A 177 -2.17 19.13 5.55
CA PRO A 177 -3.10 20.23 5.28
C PRO A 177 -4.24 20.32 6.30
N PHE A 178 -4.49 19.24 7.03
CA PHE A 178 -5.57 19.11 8.01
C PHE A 178 -5.10 19.17 9.46
N ARG A 179 -3.78 19.31 9.68
CA ARG A 179 -3.16 19.35 11.02
C ARG A 179 -3.56 18.16 11.90
N THR A 180 -3.59 16.97 11.32
CA THR A 180 -3.91 15.71 12.02
C THR A 180 -2.65 15.09 12.63
N LYS A 181 -2.84 14.15 13.56
CA LYS A 181 -1.75 13.45 14.26
C LYS A 181 -1.35 12.15 13.58
N TYR A 182 -2.32 11.46 12.98
CA TYR A 182 -2.16 10.12 12.42
C TYR A 182 -2.46 10.13 10.92
N PHE A 183 -1.74 9.27 10.20
CA PHE A 183 -1.90 9.10 8.76
C PHE A 183 -2.01 7.61 8.45
N VAL A 184 -2.97 7.25 7.62
CA VAL A 184 -3.18 5.86 7.21
C VAL A 184 -3.23 5.81 5.69
N TYR A 185 -2.29 5.07 5.10
CA TYR A 185 -2.34 4.73 3.69
C TYR A 185 -3.40 3.66 3.46
N ILE A 186 -4.26 3.86 2.47
CA ILE A 186 -5.31 2.92 2.10
C ILE A 186 -5.30 2.72 0.59
N ASP A 187 -5.13 1.47 0.16
CA ASP A 187 -5.34 1.08 -1.23
C ASP A 187 -6.81 1.28 -1.64
N ALA A 188 -7.06 1.55 -2.92
CA ALA A 188 -8.44 1.63 -3.44
C ALA A 188 -9.14 0.25 -3.53
N GLY A 189 -8.36 -0.84 -3.61
CA GLY A 189 -8.85 -2.21 -3.87
C GLY A 189 -9.63 -2.95 -2.77
N PRO A 190 -9.54 -2.62 -1.46
CA PRO A 190 -10.27 -3.31 -0.40
C PRO A 190 -11.78 -3.04 -0.38
N PHE A 191 -12.25 -1.94 -0.97
CA PHE A 191 -13.64 -1.48 -0.89
C PHE A 191 -14.54 -2.09 -1.98
N ARG A 192 -14.52 -3.43 -2.06
CA ARG A 192 -15.17 -4.22 -3.11
C ARG A 192 -16.69 -4.30 -3.03
N SER A 193 -17.26 -4.17 -1.83
CA SER A 193 -18.69 -4.30 -1.58
C SER A 193 -19.38 -2.94 -1.46
N SER A 194 -20.63 -2.81 -1.86
CA SER A 194 -21.41 -1.60 -1.57
C SER A 194 -21.90 -1.54 -0.11
N ASN A 195 -21.79 -2.65 0.64
CA ASN A 195 -22.36 -2.80 1.98
C ASN A 195 -21.33 -2.63 3.10
N TYR A 196 -20.51 -1.57 3.05
CA TYR A 196 -19.70 -1.14 4.21
C TYR A 196 -20.54 -0.31 5.19
N ARG A 197 -21.67 -0.86 5.66
CA ARG A 197 -22.35 -0.27 6.81
C ARG A 197 -21.60 -0.73 8.05
N PHE A 198 -20.92 0.20 8.71
CA PHE A 198 -20.64 0.05 10.13
C PHE A 198 -22.00 -0.06 10.82
N GLN A 199 -22.41 -1.26 11.21
CA GLN A 199 -23.55 -1.42 12.11
C GLN A 199 -23.14 -0.72 13.40
N SER A 200 -23.75 0.42 13.66
CA SER A 200 -23.64 1.20 14.90
C SER A 200 -24.21 0.42 16.07
#